data_AF-A0A450SGE0-F1
#
_entry.id   AF-A0A450SGE0-F1
#
_cell.length_a   1.000
_cell.length_b   1.000
_cell.length_c   1.000
_cell.angle_alpha   90.00
_cell.angle_beta   90.00
_cell.angle_gamma   90.00
#
_symmetry.space_group_name_H-M   'P 1'
#
loop_
_entity.id
_entity.type
_entity.pdbx_description
1 polymer ?
#
loop_
_entity_poly.entity_id
_entity_poly.type
_entity_poly.pdbx_seq_one_letter_code
_entity_poly.pdbx_strand_id
1 'polypeptide(L)'
;MQNVMAVEPKRSTIYFEPTLHRVLRIKSAETSRSISHLVNDAVREMLSEDAKDLAAFEERASEPLISYEGMLTKLREDGRI
;
A
#
# COMPACT_ATOMS: atom_id res chain seq x y z
N MET A 1 -7.46 7.00 -25.70
CA MET A 1 -7.59 8.09 -24.70
C MET A 1 -8.16 7.46 -23.44
N GLN A 2 -7.31 7.10 -22.48
CA GLN A 2 -7.76 6.54 -21.19
C GLN A 2 -8.30 7.68 -20.34
N ASN A 3 -9.55 7.55 -19.92
CA ASN A 3 -10.22 8.50 -19.04
C ASN A 3 -9.66 8.30 -17.63
N VAL A 4 -8.68 9.11 -17.24
CA VAL A 4 -8.25 9.20 -15.85
C VAL A 4 -9.44 9.78 -15.10
N MET A 5 -10.16 8.96 -14.34
CA MET A 5 -11.16 9.44 -13.39
C MET A 5 -10.46 10.49 -12.52
N ALA A 6 -10.77 11.76 -12.74
CA ALA A 6 -10.27 12.84 -11.91
C ALA A 6 -10.87 12.62 -10.52
N VAL A 7 -10.11 11.99 -9.64
CA VAL A 7 -10.51 11.80 -8.24
C VAL A 7 -10.61 13.18 -7.65
N GLU A 8 -11.86 13.62 -7.41
CA GLU A 8 -12.10 14.92 -6.81
C GLU A 8 -11.45 14.95 -5.41
N PRO A 9 -10.55 15.92 -5.14
CA PRO A 9 -9.84 15.96 -3.88
C PRO A 9 -10.81 16.25 -2.73
N LYS A 10 -10.85 15.37 -1.73
CA LYS A 10 -11.59 15.61 -0.49
C LYS A 10 -10.73 16.40 0.49
N ARG A 11 -11.27 17.51 1.01
CA ARG A 11 -10.57 18.33 2.02
C ARG A 11 -10.54 17.61 3.36
N SER A 12 -9.35 17.50 3.94
CA SER A 12 -9.12 16.93 5.27
C SER A 12 -8.26 17.89 6.10
N THR A 13 -8.52 17.96 7.41
CA THR A 13 -7.71 18.72 8.37
C THR A 13 -6.90 17.72 9.21
N ILE A 14 -5.58 17.89 9.24
CA ILE A 14 -4.65 17.01 9.97
C ILE A 14 -3.75 17.89 10.82
N TYR A 15 -3.56 17.53 12.08
CA TYR A 15 -2.60 18.17 12.96
C TYR A 15 -1.25 17.46 12.82
N PHE A 16 -0.19 18.22 12.56
CA PHE A 16 1.19 17.73 12.55
C PHE A 16 1.94 18.28 13.75
N GLU A 17 2.84 17.47 14.30
CA GLU A 17 3.85 17.98 15.23
C GLU A 17 4.64 19.14 14.59
N PRO A 18 4.97 20.22 15.32
CA PRO A 18 5.60 21.41 14.74
C PRO A 18 6.91 21.10 13.98
N THR A 19 7.71 20.17 14.50
CA THR A 19 8.97 19.72 13.88
C THR A 19 8.71 18.95 12.59
N LEU A 20 7.72 18.06 12.58
CA LEU A 20 7.33 17.27 11.42
C LEU A 20 6.77 18.17 10.31
N HIS A 21 5.91 19.12 10.64
CA HIS A 21 5.38 20.08 9.68
C HIS A 21 6.50 20.91 9.02
N ARG A 22 7.51 21.33 9.81
CA ARG A 22 8.68 22.05 9.27
C ARG A 22 9.46 21.20 8.27
N VAL A 23 9.71 19.93 8.60
CA VAL A 23 10.42 19.00 7.70
C VAL A 23 9.61 18.76 6.43
N LEU A 24 8.30 18.51 6.55
CA LEU A 24 7.40 18.34 5.39
C LEU A 24 7.40 19.56 4.47
N ARG A 25 7.40 20.77 5.03
CA ARG A 25 7.46 22.01 4.25
C ARG A 25 8.79 22.18 3.50
N ILE A 26 9.91 21.77 4.10
CA ILE A 26 11.21 21.79 3.42
C ILE A 26 11.21 20.75 2.29
N LYS A 27 10.75 19.53 2.56
CA LYS A 27 10.67 18.46 1.56
C LYS A 27 9.75 18.82 0.39
N SER A 28 8.63 19.49 0.68
CA SER A 28 7.69 19.94 -0.35
C SER A 28 8.33 20.96 -1.30
N ALA A 29 9.13 21.88 -0.76
CA ALA A 29 9.87 22.85 -1.55
C ALA A 29 10.99 22.19 -2.36
N GLU A 30 11.78 21.30 -1.74
CA GLU A 30 12.87 20.58 -2.39
C GLU A 30 12.38 19.72 -3.57
N THR A 31 11.25 19.03 -3.40
CA THR A 31 10.67 18.16 -4.43
C THR A 31 9.75 18.86 -5.41
N SER A 32 9.46 20.16 -5.24
CA SER A 32 8.43 20.88 -6.01
C SER A 32 7.05 20.19 -5.98
N ARG A 33 6.70 19.57 -4.84
CA ARG A 33 5.43 18.87 -4.62
C ARG A 33 4.70 19.52 -3.46
N SER A 34 3.37 19.50 -3.45
CA SER A 34 2.59 20.01 -2.30
C SER A 34 2.72 19.06 -1.09
N ILE A 35 2.51 19.60 0.12
CA ILE A 35 2.43 18.77 1.34
C ILE A 35 1.35 17.69 1.20
N SER A 36 0.18 18.04 0.65
CA SER A 36 -0.90 17.07 0.39
C SER A 36 -0.46 15.95 -0.53
N HIS A 37 0.38 16.23 -1.53
CA HIS A 37 0.90 15.20 -2.42
C HIS A 37 1.84 14.23 -1.68
N LEU A 38 2.75 14.76 -0.85
CA LEU A 38 3.65 13.93 -0.03
C LEU A 38 2.88 13.07 0.97
N VAL A 39 1.86 13.63 1.62
CA VAL A 39 1.01 12.90 2.57
C VAL A 39 0.22 11.80 1.85
N ASN A 40 -0.37 12.10 0.70
CA ASN A 40 -1.12 11.10 -0.07
C ASN A 40 -0.24 9.93 -0.50
N ASP A 41 1.00 10.19 -0.92
CA ASP A 41 1.93 9.13 -1.29
C ASP A 41 2.32 8.27 -0.10
N ALA A 42 2.68 8.88 1.03
CA ALA A 42 3.00 8.13 2.25
C ALA A 42 1.81 7.25 2.71
N VAL A 43 0.59 7.78 2.63
CA VAL A 43 -0.63 7.02 2.96
C VAL A 43 -0.86 5.87 1.97
N ARG A 44 -0.69 6.09 0.66
CA ARG A 44 -0.82 5.01 -0.34
C ARG A 44 0.23 3.94 -0.17
N GLU A 45 1.47 4.32 0.11
CA GLU A 45 2.58 3.39 0.32
C GLU A 45 2.30 2.51 1.54
N MET A 46 1.91 3.13 2.67
CA MET A 46 1.54 2.42 3.89
C MET A 46 0.35 1.46 3.68
N LEU A 47 -0.63 1.82 2.85
CA LEU A 47 -1.78 0.97 2.55
C LEU A 47 -1.53 -0.06 1.45
N SER A 48 -0.40 0.01 0.74
CA SER A 48 -0.16 -0.84 -0.42
C SER A 48 0.11 -2.29 -0.05
N GLU A 49 0.71 -2.56 1.10
CA GLU A 49 0.97 -3.94 1.57
C GLU A 49 -0.35 -4.64 1.88
N ASP A 50 -1.20 -4.02 2.71
CA ASP A 50 -2.54 -4.51 3.03
C ASP A 50 -3.39 -4.77 1.76
N ALA A 51 -3.30 -3.86 0.77
CA ALA A 51 -4.03 -4.03 -0.49
C ALA A 51 -3.53 -5.25 -1.29
N LYS A 52 -2.22 -5.54 -1.27
CA LYS A 52 -1.66 -6.72 -1.94
C LYS A 52 -2.08 -8.00 -1.23
N ASP A 53 -2.10 -8.00 0.09
CA ASP A 53 -2.54 -9.15 0.88
C ASP A 53 -4.01 -9.46 0.61
N LEU A 54 -4.88 -8.45 0.64
CA LEU A 54 -6.30 -8.64 0.31
C LEU A 54 -6.50 -9.15 -1.11
N ALA A 55 -5.76 -8.61 -2.09
CA ALA A 55 -5.83 -9.11 -3.47
C ALA A 55 -5.38 -10.57 -3.58
N ALA A 56 -4.31 -10.96 -2.88
CA ALA A 56 -3.85 -12.35 -2.83
C ALA A 56 -4.89 -13.28 -2.18
N PHE A 57 -5.61 -12.82 -1.14
CA PHE A 57 -6.73 -13.57 -0.58
C PHE A 57 -7.87 -13.77 -1.57
N GLU A 58 -8.25 -12.72 -2.31
CA GLU A 58 -9.30 -12.78 -3.32
C GLU A 58 -8.94 -13.70 -4.49
N GLU A 59 -7.72 -13.61 -5.02
CA GLU A 59 -7.23 -14.47 -6.11
C GLU A 59 -7.23 -15.95 -5.70
N ARG A 60 -6.89 -16.23 -4.44
CA ARG A 60 -6.80 -17.59 -3.90
C ARG A 60 -8.13 -18.13 -3.38
N ALA A 61 -9.21 -17.36 -3.44
CA ALA A 61 -10.51 -17.77 -2.93
C ALA A 61 -11.06 -19.03 -3.61
N SER A 62 -10.68 -19.29 -4.88
CA SER A 62 -11.06 -20.48 -5.63
C SER A 62 -10.05 -21.64 -5.52
N GLU A 63 -8.92 -21.48 -4.82
CA GLU A 63 -7.96 -22.56 -4.66
C GLU A 63 -8.55 -23.70 -3.82
N PRO A 64 -8.38 -24.96 -4.23
CA PRO A 64 -8.82 -26.10 -3.44
C PRO A 64 -8.01 -26.18 -2.13
N LEU A 65 -8.70 -26.50 -1.03
CA LEU A 65 -8.04 -26.80 0.23
C LEU A 65 -7.13 -28.03 0.07
N ILE A 66 -5.92 -27.93 0.60
CA ILE A 66 -4.98 -29.06 0.69
C ILE A 66 -4.89 -29.54 2.13
N SER A 67 -4.66 -30.83 2.32
CA SER A 67 -4.36 -31.36 3.65
C SER A 67 -2.99 -30.85 4.12
N TYR A 68 -2.80 -30.84 5.45
CA TYR A 68 -1.53 -30.48 6.05
C TYR A 68 -0.37 -31.36 5.53
N GLU A 69 -0.60 -32.67 5.39
CA GLU A 69 0.40 -33.58 4.81
C GLU A 69 0.75 -33.23 3.36
N GLY A 70 -0.26 -32.90 2.55
CA GLY A 70 -0.04 -32.47 1.15
C GLY A 70 0.74 -31.16 1.05
N MET A 71 0.51 -30.23 1.98
CA MET A 71 1.30 -29.00 2.10
C MET A 71 2.77 -29.31 2.42
N LEU A 72 3.05 -30.18 3.40
CA LEU A 72 4.41 -30.55 3.78
C LEU A 72 5.18 -31.24 2.66
N THR A 73 4.52 -32.12 1.89
CA THR A 73 5.14 -32.75 0.72
C THR A 73 5.57 -31.70 -0.31
N LYS A 74 4.69 -30.77 -0.68
CA LYS A 74 5.02 -29.69 -1.62
C LYS A 74 6.17 -28.81 -1.12
N LEU A 75 6.17 -28.43 0.16
CA LEU A 75 7.23 -27.57 0.69
C LEU A 75 8.62 -28.23 0.64
N ARG A 76 8.69 -29.56 0.84
CA ARG A 76 9.93 -30.33 0.69
C ARG A 76 10.38 -30.39 -0.77
N GLU A 77 9.44 -30.60 -1.70
CA GLU A 77 9.73 -30.61 -3.15
C GLU A 77 10.24 -29.24 -3.62
N ASP A 78 9.67 -28.16 -3.10
CA ASP A 78 10.08 -26.77 -3.37
C ASP A 78 11.37 -26.36 -2.63
N GLY A 79 11.94 -27.24 -1.78
CA GLY A 79 13.15 -26.97 -0.99
C GLY A 79 13.00 -25.84 0.04
N ARG A 80 11.77 -25.58 0.49
CA ARG A 80 11.47 -24.52 1.47
C ARG A 80 11.51 -25.02 2.91
N ILE A 81 11.60 -26.34 3.10
CA ILE A 81 11.87 -27.06 4.36
C ILE A 81 12.64 -28.35 4.09
#